data_AF-A0A543IC27-F1
#
_entry.id   AF-A0A543IC27-F1
#
_cell.length_a   1.000
_cell.length_b   1.000
_cell.length_c   1.000
_cell.angle_alpha   90.00
_cell.angle_beta   90.00
_cell.angle_gamma   90.00
#
_symmetry.space_group_name_H-M   'P 1'
#
loop_
_entity.id
_entity.type
_entity.pdbx_description
1 polymer ?
#
loop_
_entity_poly.entity_id
_entity_poly.type
_entity_poly.pdbx_seq_one_letter_code
_entity_poly.pdbx_strand_id
1 'polypeptide(L)'
;MNDHEVHEECMRLLRDGMPVPAPTAFEEGRDFLPLGLDVDGDVAVVTFLRRWEGAASAFVEGWTFHRRDGEWRELGGAGGSVPGEPLARSSSGEMGRHLLRYGSGRTVRNSNRLLPWGAKWVNEARLRASAEVARVRVGTRVLDVPPHGHVAVVWGARRGPVAEALADDGSVLDALDLDRTAVPGRARA
;
A
#
# COMPACT_ATOMS: atom_id res chain seq x y z
N MET A 1 -18.91 9.86 -9.66
CA MET A 1 -17.83 9.21 -8.89
C MET A 1 -18.48 8.38 -7.79
N ASN A 2 -18.26 7.06 -7.78
CA ASN A 2 -19.06 6.15 -6.99
C ASN A 2 -18.18 5.39 -5.97
N ASP A 3 -18.10 5.89 -4.73
CA ASP A 3 -17.35 5.21 -3.65
C ASP A 3 -17.85 3.76 -3.43
N HIS A 4 -19.08 3.46 -3.85
CA HIS A 4 -19.62 2.11 -3.87
C HIS A 4 -18.80 1.15 -4.76
N GLU A 5 -18.42 1.57 -5.97
CA GLU A 5 -17.64 0.73 -6.89
C GLU A 5 -16.25 0.43 -6.36
N VAL A 6 -15.60 1.43 -5.73
CA VAL A 6 -14.30 1.24 -5.08
C VAL A 6 -14.43 0.27 -3.90
N HIS A 7 -15.50 0.38 -3.12
CA HIS A 7 -15.76 -0.52 -2.00
C HIS A 7 -16.03 -1.96 -2.48
N GLU A 8 -16.84 -2.16 -3.52
CA GLU A 8 -17.08 -3.47 -4.13
C GLU A 8 -15.77 -4.09 -4.64
N GLU A 9 -14.94 -3.29 -5.30
CA GLU A 9 -13.62 -3.73 -5.76
C GLU A 9 -12.69 -4.09 -4.59
N CYS A 10 -12.73 -3.35 -3.48
CA CYS A 10 -12.01 -3.73 -2.26
C CYS A 10 -12.44 -5.12 -1.79
N MET A 11 -13.76 -5.38 -1.72
CA MET A 11 -14.28 -6.68 -1.29
C MET A 11 -13.87 -7.81 -2.25
N ARG A 12 -13.83 -7.54 -3.55
CA ARG A 12 -13.31 -8.47 -4.56
C ARG A 12 -11.83 -8.76 -4.33
N LEU A 13 -11.00 -7.73 -4.18
CA LEU A 13 -9.55 -7.86 -3.94
C LEU A 13 -9.24 -8.60 -2.64
N LEU A 14 -10.00 -8.35 -1.56
CA LEU A 14 -9.83 -9.05 -0.28
C LEU A 14 -10.20 -10.53 -0.34
N ARG A 15 -11.04 -10.92 -1.31
CA ARG A 15 -11.46 -12.31 -1.53
C ARG A 15 -10.52 -13.04 -2.48
N ASP A 16 -10.20 -12.40 -3.60
CA ASP A 16 -9.59 -13.05 -4.76
C ASP A 16 -8.11 -12.67 -4.95
N GLY A 17 -7.63 -11.64 -4.24
CA GLY A 17 -6.28 -11.09 -4.39
C GLY A 17 -6.18 -10.07 -5.53
N MET A 18 -4.96 -9.54 -5.71
CA MET A 18 -4.62 -8.66 -6.83
C MET A 18 -4.72 -9.39 -8.17
N PRO A 19 -5.16 -8.73 -9.25
CA PRO A 19 -5.10 -9.31 -10.59
C PRO A 19 -3.67 -9.73 -10.98
N VAL A 20 -3.56 -10.82 -11.75
CA VAL A 20 -2.29 -11.31 -12.30
C VAL A 20 -2.42 -11.39 -13.83
N PRO A 21 -1.69 -10.54 -14.60
CA PRO A 21 -0.79 -9.48 -14.13
C PRO A 21 -1.55 -8.31 -13.47
N ALA A 22 -0.84 -7.56 -12.63
CA ALA A 22 -1.40 -6.35 -12.01
C ALA A 22 -1.69 -5.27 -13.08
N PRO A 23 -2.75 -4.45 -12.93
CA PRO A 23 -3.10 -3.44 -13.92
C PRO A 23 -2.00 -2.37 -14.10
N THR A 24 -1.70 -2.01 -15.34
CA THR A 24 -0.68 -0.99 -15.68
C THR A 24 -1.26 0.25 -16.35
N ALA A 25 -2.57 0.29 -16.57
CA ALA A 25 -3.30 1.41 -17.15
C ALA A 25 -4.75 1.40 -16.68
N PHE A 26 -5.41 2.57 -16.70
CA PHE A 26 -6.83 2.67 -16.39
C PHE A 26 -7.65 1.97 -17.46
N GLU A 27 -8.68 1.25 -17.04
CA GLU A 27 -9.70 0.71 -17.94
C GLU A 27 -10.60 1.85 -18.43
N GLU A 28 -11.13 1.72 -19.64
CA GLU A 28 -12.06 2.70 -20.20
C GLU A 28 -13.30 2.84 -19.29
N GLY A 29 -13.64 4.08 -18.96
CA GLY A 29 -14.77 4.39 -18.07
C GLY A 29 -14.50 4.19 -16.57
N ARG A 30 -13.30 3.77 -16.16
CA ARG A 30 -12.91 3.64 -14.74
C ARG A 30 -11.95 4.74 -14.30
N ASP A 31 -12.25 5.36 -13.17
CA ASP A 31 -11.48 6.46 -12.57
C ASP A 31 -10.53 6.01 -11.45
N PHE A 32 -10.44 4.70 -11.20
CA PHE A 32 -9.55 4.08 -10.22
C PHE A 32 -8.79 2.88 -10.79
N LEU A 33 -7.63 2.59 -10.21
CA LEU A 33 -6.74 1.48 -10.58
C LEU A 33 -6.15 0.85 -9.31
N PRO A 34 -6.34 -0.46 -9.04
CA PRO A 34 -5.74 -1.15 -7.90
C PRO A 34 -4.20 -1.13 -7.98
N LEU A 35 -3.55 -0.64 -6.93
CA LEU A 35 -2.09 -0.55 -6.82
C LEU A 35 -1.49 -1.60 -5.89
N GLY A 36 -2.23 -2.10 -4.91
CA GLY A 36 -1.66 -3.04 -3.97
C GLY A 36 -2.62 -3.48 -2.90
N LEU A 37 -2.40 -4.69 -2.41
CA LEU A 37 -3.13 -5.35 -1.34
C LEU A 37 -2.09 -5.96 -0.40
N ASP A 38 -2.29 -5.78 0.91
CA ASP A 38 -1.60 -6.57 1.92
C ASP A 38 -2.59 -6.99 3.00
N VAL A 39 -2.39 -8.21 3.51
CA VAL A 39 -3.23 -8.84 4.53
C VAL A 39 -2.31 -9.37 5.63
N ASP A 40 -2.52 -8.87 6.85
CA ASP A 40 -1.82 -9.31 8.05
C ASP A 40 -2.81 -9.91 9.05
N GLY A 41 -3.02 -11.22 8.95
CA GLY A 41 -3.96 -11.94 9.81
C GLY A 41 -5.38 -11.40 9.66
N ASP A 42 -5.82 -10.59 10.62
CA ASP A 42 -7.17 -10.01 10.67
C ASP A 42 -7.25 -8.55 10.22
N VAL A 43 -6.18 -7.97 9.68
CA VAL A 43 -6.21 -6.61 9.10
C VAL A 43 -5.74 -6.62 7.67
N ALA A 44 -6.22 -5.68 6.87
CA ALA A 44 -5.83 -5.54 5.48
C ALA A 44 -5.76 -4.07 5.06
N VAL A 45 -5.03 -3.81 3.99
CA VAL A 45 -5.06 -2.53 3.28
C VAL A 45 -5.15 -2.78 1.78
N VAL A 46 -5.99 -1.99 1.10
CA VAL A 46 -6.07 -1.93 -0.36
C VAL A 46 -5.72 -0.51 -0.78
N THR A 47 -4.87 -0.36 -1.80
CA THR A 47 -4.51 0.95 -2.34
C THR A 47 -4.93 1.10 -3.78
N PHE A 48 -5.37 2.30 -4.14
CA PHE A 48 -5.79 2.64 -5.50
C PHE A 48 -5.10 3.93 -5.96
N LEU A 49 -4.78 3.98 -7.25
CA LEU A 49 -4.56 5.23 -7.94
C LEU A 49 -5.92 5.74 -8.41
N ARG A 50 -6.23 7.00 -8.10
CA ARG A 50 -7.48 7.64 -8.53
C ARG A 50 -7.21 8.85 -9.38
N ARG A 51 -8.09 9.08 -10.34
CA ARG A 51 -8.18 10.29 -11.16
C ARG A 51 -9.54 10.92 -10.94
N TRP A 52 -9.58 12.24 -10.98
CA TRP A 52 -10.84 12.96 -11.00
C TRP A 52 -11.10 13.46 -12.42
N GLU A 53 -12.34 13.32 -12.88
CA GLU A 53 -12.75 13.81 -14.20
C GLU A 53 -12.60 15.34 -14.28
N GLY A 54 -11.63 15.81 -15.06
CA GLY A 54 -11.30 17.24 -15.20
C GLY A 54 -10.24 17.78 -14.24
N ALA A 55 -9.68 16.97 -13.34
CA ALA A 55 -8.49 17.36 -12.56
C ALA A 55 -7.20 16.87 -13.22
N ALA A 56 -6.19 17.74 -13.26
CA ALA A 56 -4.88 17.39 -13.79
C ALA A 56 -4.06 16.45 -12.88
N SER A 57 -4.50 16.23 -11.63
CA SER A 57 -3.75 15.48 -10.63
C SER A 57 -4.46 14.19 -10.21
N ALA A 58 -3.75 13.07 -10.35
CA ALA A 58 -4.10 11.82 -9.71
C ALA A 58 -3.71 11.85 -8.21
N PHE A 59 -4.31 10.97 -7.42
CA PHE A 59 -3.95 10.77 -6.02
C PHE A 59 -3.96 9.28 -5.68
N VAL A 60 -3.27 8.89 -4.61
CA VAL A 60 -3.32 7.52 -4.10
C VAL A 60 -4.19 7.47 -2.86
N GLU A 61 -5.16 6.57 -2.87
CA GLU A 61 -6.03 6.29 -1.74
C GLU A 61 -5.69 4.93 -1.13
N GLY A 62 -5.75 4.84 0.20
CA GLY A 62 -5.60 3.58 0.92
C GLY A 62 -6.83 3.33 1.78
N TRP A 63 -7.40 2.13 1.67
CA TRP A 63 -8.57 1.66 2.37
C TRP A 63 -8.15 0.55 3.34
N THR A 64 -8.43 0.74 4.63
CA THR A 64 -8.03 -0.21 5.68
C THR A 64 -9.22 -1.01 6.17
N PHE A 65 -8.98 -2.29 6.44
CA PHE A 65 -10.00 -3.24 6.83
C PHE A 65 -9.58 -4.05 8.05
N HIS A 66 -10.59 -4.57 8.75
CA HIS A 66 -10.43 -5.55 9.81
C HIS A 66 -11.45 -6.66 9.63
N ARG A 67 -10.98 -7.91 9.76
CA ARG A 67 -11.80 -9.10 9.70
C ARG A 67 -12.37 -9.39 11.08
N ARG A 68 -13.69 -9.45 11.18
CA ARG A 68 -14.40 -9.79 12.41
C ARG A 68 -15.52 -10.77 12.08
N ASP A 69 -15.61 -11.85 12.86
CA ASP A 69 -16.66 -12.87 12.71
C ASP A 69 -16.70 -13.46 11.28
N GLY A 70 -15.52 -13.58 10.65
CA GLY A 70 -15.35 -14.10 9.29
C GLY A 70 -15.49 -13.06 8.17
N GLU A 71 -16.00 -11.86 8.46
CA GLU A 71 -16.30 -10.81 7.48
C GLU A 71 -15.32 -9.65 7.53
N TRP A 72 -14.96 -9.11 6.37
CA TRP A 72 -14.18 -7.88 6.27
C TRP A 72 -15.06 -6.66 6.54
N ARG A 73 -14.57 -5.75 7.38
CA ARG A 73 -15.21 -4.47 7.65
C ARG A 73 -14.22 -3.34 7.41
N GLU A 74 -14.67 -2.34 6.70
CA GLU A 74 -13.91 -1.12 6.46
C GLU A 74 -13.74 -0.34 7.78
N LEU A 75 -12.52 0.14 8.02
CA LEU A 75 -12.20 1.04 9.13
C LEU A 75 -12.12 2.50 8.69
N GLY A 76 -11.94 2.72 7.38
CA GLY A 76 -11.71 4.00 6.74
C GLY A 76 -10.42 4.01 5.93
N GLY A 77 -10.04 5.19 5.47
CA GLY A 77 -8.91 5.35 4.58
C GLY A 77 -8.36 6.77 4.55
N ALA A 78 -7.31 6.96 3.77
CA ALA A 78 -6.72 8.28 3.54
C ALA A 78 -6.20 8.42 2.11
N GLY A 79 -6.45 9.58 1.51
CA GLY A 79 -5.81 10.01 0.27
C GLY A 79 -4.45 10.67 0.52
N GLY A 80 -3.55 10.57 -0.44
CA GLY A 80 -2.27 11.27 -0.43
C GLY A 80 -1.81 11.61 -1.84
N SER A 81 -0.83 12.50 -1.94
CA SER A 81 -0.18 12.80 -3.22
C SER A 81 0.47 11.55 -3.80
N VAL A 82 0.56 11.55 -5.12
CA VAL A 82 1.21 10.49 -5.90
C VAL A 82 2.49 11.03 -6.54
N PRO A 83 3.49 10.16 -6.82
CA PRO A 83 4.61 10.55 -7.68
C PRO A 83 4.13 11.06 -9.05
N GLY A 84 4.94 11.91 -9.70
CA GLY A 84 4.58 12.55 -10.98
C GLY A 84 4.24 11.56 -12.10
N GLU A 85 4.90 10.39 -12.11
CA GLU A 85 4.59 9.27 -13.01
C GLU A 85 4.19 8.03 -12.18
N PRO A 86 2.93 7.92 -11.74
CA PRO A 86 2.51 6.90 -10.77
C PRO A 86 2.75 5.47 -11.24
N LEU A 87 2.59 5.23 -12.54
CA LEU A 87 2.63 3.89 -13.12
C LEU A 87 4.01 3.54 -13.70
N ALA A 88 4.94 4.51 -13.78
CA ALA A 88 6.27 4.31 -14.32
C ALA A 88 7.26 3.91 -13.22
N ARG A 89 7.86 2.73 -13.33
CA ARG A 89 8.75 2.21 -12.31
C ARG A 89 10.20 2.67 -12.54
N SER A 90 10.69 3.51 -11.63
CA SER A 90 12.05 4.04 -11.67
C SER A 90 13.09 3.03 -11.17
N SER A 91 14.31 3.16 -11.66
CA SER A 91 15.48 2.46 -11.14
C SER A 91 15.89 2.95 -9.75
N SER A 92 16.71 2.17 -9.04
CA SER A 92 17.26 2.55 -7.75
C SER A 92 18.17 3.79 -7.84
N GLY A 93 18.85 3.98 -8.98
CA GLY A 93 19.67 5.15 -9.26
C GLY A 93 18.86 6.45 -9.34
N GLU A 94 17.68 6.40 -9.98
CA GLU A 94 16.75 7.53 -10.05
C GLU A 94 16.06 7.80 -8.71
N MET A 95 15.68 6.75 -7.99
CA MET A 95 15.04 6.85 -6.67
C MET A 95 16.03 7.20 -5.54
N GLY A 96 17.32 6.97 -5.76
CA GLY A 96 18.37 7.03 -4.74
C GLY A 96 18.30 5.92 -3.67
N ARG A 97 17.44 4.90 -3.87
CA ARG A 97 17.21 3.77 -2.97
C ARG A 97 16.36 2.67 -3.62
N HIS A 98 16.30 1.49 -3.02
CA HIS A 98 15.47 0.40 -3.52
C HIS A 98 14.02 0.42 -2.99
N LEU A 99 13.81 0.88 -1.75
CA LEU A 99 12.47 1.09 -1.19
C LEU A 99 12.28 2.50 -0.63
N LEU A 100 11.22 3.17 -1.05
CA LEU A 100 10.82 4.49 -0.56
C LEU A 100 9.42 4.44 0.04
N ARG A 101 9.27 4.79 1.32
CA ARG A 101 7.94 5.10 1.87
C ARG A 101 7.54 6.52 1.47
N TYR A 102 6.43 6.65 0.75
CA TYR A 102 5.89 7.95 0.33
C TYR A 102 4.57 8.30 1.03
N GLY A 103 3.93 7.34 1.69
CA GLY A 103 2.71 7.57 2.46
C GLY A 103 2.59 6.62 3.64
N SER A 104 1.81 7.02 4.63
CA SER A 104 1.44 6.19 5.76
C SER A 104 0.09 6.62 6.32
N GLY A 105 -0.66 5.68 6.87
CA GLY A 105 -1.97 5.91 7.45
C GLY A 105 -2.13 5.16 8.76
N ARG A 106 -3.08 5.63 9.58
CA ARG A 106 -3.45 4.95 10.81
C ARG A 106 -4.93 5.10 11.09
N THR A 107 -5.61 3.97 11.27
CA THR A 107 -7.07 3.91 11.42
C THR A 107 -7.42 3.25 12.74
N VAL A 108 -8.41 3.79 13.46
CA VAL A 108 -8.81 3.26 14.76
C VAL A 108 -9.41 1.87 14.57
N ARG A 109 -8.84 0.88 15.24
CA ARG A 109 -9.45 -0.44 15.39
C ARG A 109 -10.42 -0.39 16.57
N ASN A 110 -11.70 -0.71 16.33
CA ASN A 110 -12.74 -0.81 17.36
C ASN A 110 -12.92 0.44 18.24
N SER A 111 -13.39 1.56 17.66
CA SER A 111 -13.68 2.81 18.40
C SER A 111 -14.63 2.64 19.60
N ASN A 112 -15.43 1.57 19.63
CA ASN A 112 -16.45 1.31 20.65
C ASN A 112 -16.00 0.37 21.79
N ARG A 113 -14.71 0.00 21.91
CA ARG A 113 -14.24 -0.85 23.03
C ARG A 113 -13.96 -0.02 24.29
N LEU A 114 -14.42 -0.52 25.44
CA LEU A 114 -14.22 0.07 26.77
C LEU A 114 -12.82 -0.18 27.35
N LEU A 115 -12.08 -1.20 26.90
CA LEU A 115 -10.77 -1.57 27.44
C LEU A 115 -9.68 -1.65 26.33
N PRO A 116 -8.46 -1.15 26.58
CA PRO A 116 -7.43 -0.93 25.55
C PRO A 116 -6.51 -2.13 25.27
N TRP A 117 -6.94 -3.37 25.52
CA TRP A 117 -6.05 -4.53 25.36
C TRP A 117 -5.94 -4.95 23.88
N GLY A 118 -4.72 -4.91 23.34
CA GLY A 118 -4.41 -5.13 21.93
C GLY A 118 -4.07 -3.82 21.21
N ALA A 119 -3.58 -3.92 19.97
CA ALA A 119 -3.28 -2.72 19.22
C ALA A 119 -4.56 -1.98 18.81
N LYS A 120 -4.70 -0.76 19.32
CA LYS A 120 -5.81 0.16 19.05
C LYS A 120 -5.88 0.61 17.59
N TRP A 121 -4.83 0.38 16.81
CA TRP A 121 -4.66 0.98 15.50
C TRP A 121 -4.31 -0.07 14.46
N VAL A 122 -4.91 0.06 13.28
CA VAL A 122 -4.40 -0.54 12.06
C VAL A 122 -3.52 0.50 11.40
N ASN A 123 -2.26 0.17 11.17
CA ASN A 123 -1.31 1.06 10.53
C ASN A 123 -1.08 0.56 9.10
N GLU A 124 -0.82 1.49 8.19
CA GLU A 124 -0.44 1.17 6.82
C GLU A 124 0.69 2.07 6.34
N ALA A 125 1.47 1.54 5.39
CA ALA A 125 2.51 2.25 4.69
C ALA A 125 2.40 1.97 3.19
N ARG A 126 2.65 3.01 2.39
CA ARG A 126 2.68 2.95 0.94
C ARG A 126 4.10 3.13 0.49
N LEU A 127 4.59 2.13 -0.21
CA LEU A 127 5.97 2.02 -0.64
C LEU A 127 6.05 2.13 -2.16
N ARG A 128 7.15 2.72 -2.61
CA ARG A 128 7.64 2.64 -3.97
C ARG A 128 8.87 1.75 -3.98
N ALA A 129 8.86 0.73 -4.82
CA ALA A 129 9.95 -0.19 -5.04
C ALA A 129 10.62 0.10 -6.39
N SER A 130 11.95 0.13 -6.39
CA SER A 130 12.73 0.36 -7.61
C SER A 130 12.63 -0.83 -8.57
N ALA A 131 12.99 -0.64 -9.85
CA ALA A 131 12.92 -1.67 -10.90
C ALA A 131 13.62 -3.00 -10.54
N GLU A 132 14.66 -2.95 -9.72
CA GLU A 132 15.49 -4.09 -9.32
C GLU A 132 14.81 -4.99 -8.25
N VAL A 133 13.78 -4.49 -7.56
CA VAL A 133 13.14 -5.18 -6.43
C VAL A 133 12.01 -6.10 -6.90
N ALA A 134 12.23 -7.40 -7.03
CA ALA A 134 11.15 -8.32 -7.42
C ALA A 134 10.08 -8.47 -6.31
N ARG A 135 10.50 -8.50 -5.04
CA ARG A 135 9.64 -8.83 -3.89
C ARG A 135 9.95 -7.96 -2.68
N VAL A 136 8.97 -7.76 -1.80
CA VAL A 136 9.15 -7.12 -0.49
C VAL A 136 8.83 -8.11 0.62
N ARG A 137 9.75 -8.33 1.54
CA ARG A 137 9.51 -9.16 2.73
C ARG A 137 9.17 -8.29 3.94
N VAL A 138 8.10 -8.63 4.63
CA VAL A 138 7.66 -7.97 5.87
C VAL A 138 7.40 -9.04 6.92
N GLY A 139 8.35 -9.23 7.84
CA GLY A 139 8.33 -10.36 8.77
C GLY A 139 8.32 -11.69 7.99
N THR A 140 7.25 -12.47 8.12
CA THR A 140 7.07 -13.74 7.40
C THR A 140 6.32 -13.60 6.07
N ARG A 141 5.75 -12.42 5.78
CA ARG A 141 5.01 -12.17 4.53
C ARG A 141 5.98 -11.79 3.42
N VAL A 142 5.74 -12.30 2.21
CA VAL A 142 6.43 -11.91 0.99
C VAL A 142 5.40 -11.38 0.02
N LEU A 143 5.59 -10.14 -0.43
CA LEU A 143 4.70 -9.42 -1.33
C LEU A 143 5.40 -9.28 -2.68
N ASP A 144 4.75 -9.74 -3.75
CA ASP A 144 5.25 -9.50 -5.11
C ASP A 144 5.13 -8.02 -5.44
N VAL A 145 6.14 -7.48 -6.13
CA VAL A 145 6.14 -6.08 -6.56
C VAL A 145 5.49 -5.98 -7.95
N PRO A 146 4.35 -5.29 -8.10
CA PRO A 146 3.72 -5.08 -9.39
C PRO A 146 4.62 -4.32 -10.38
N PRO A 147 4.32 -4.34 -11.69
CA PRO A 147 5.10 -3.63 -12.71
C PRO A 147 5.23 -2.13 -12.44
N HIS A 148 4.22 -1.50 -11.83
CA HIS A 148 4.27 -0.09 -11.45
C HIS A 148 5.06 0.16 -10.15
N GLY A 149 5.49 -0.87 -9.41
CA GLY A 149 6.35 -0.72 -8.23
C GLY A 149 5.68 -0.19 -6.96
N HIS A 150 4.34 -0.12 -6.90
CA HIS A 150 3.64 0.25 -5.66
C HIS A 150 3.44 -0.99 -4.80
N VAL A 151 3.74 -0.87 -3.51
CA VAL A 151 3.49 -1.92 -2.51
C VAL A 151 2.79 -1.29 -1.32
N ALA A 152 1.72 -1.91 -0.85
CA ALA A 152 1.05 -1.54 0.39
C ALA A 152 1.50 -2.50 1.50
N VAL A 153 1.67 -2.00 2.71
CA VAL A 153 2.01 -2.81 3.88
C VAL A 153 1.08 -2.43 5.02
N VAL A 154 0.43 -3.41 5.64
CA VAL A 154 -0.43 -3.23 6.82
C VAL A 154 0.16 -3.93 8.04
N TRP A 155 -0.04 -3.36 9.22
CA TRP A 155 0.27 -4.07 10.46
C TRP A 155 -0.62 -3.62 11.62
N GLY A 156 -0.97 -4.60 12.45
CA GLY A 156 -1.65 -4.36 13.71
C GLY A 156 -0.70 -3.92 14.82
N ALA A 157 0.57 -4.31 14.82
CA ALA A 157 1.45 -4.10 15.98
C ALA A 157 1.70 -2.60 16.33
N ARG A 158 2.09 -2.33 17.57
CA ARG A 158 2.42 -0.96 18.03
C ARG A 158 3.63 -0.36 17.30
N ARG A 159 4.60 -1.20 16.95
CA ARG A 159 5.81 -0.80 16.22
C ARG A 159 5.69 -1.20 14.76
N GLY A 160 6.15 -0.34 13.87
CA GLY A 160 6.31 -0.64 12.45
C GLY A 160 7.28 -1.81 12.23
N PRO A 161 7.00 -2.71 11.26
CA PRO A 161 7.93 -3.75 10.87
C PRO A 161 9.07 -3.19 10.01
N VAL A 162 10.10 -4.01 9.78
CA VAL A 162 11.09 -3.76 8.74
C VAL A 162 10.60 -4.40 7.43
N ALA A 163 10.66 -3.63 6.34
CA ALA A 163 10.42 -4.11 4.99
C ALA A 163 11.74 -4.31 4.27
N GLU A 164 12.03 -5.53 3.83
CA GLU A 164 13.25 -5.88 3.08
C GLU A 164 12.93 -5.90 1.58
N ALA A 165 13.75 -5.21 0.78
CA ALA A 165 13.68 -5.23 -0.67
C ALA A 165 14.47 -6.44 -1.19
N LEU A 166 13.83 -7.30 -1.97
CA LEU A 166 14.46 -8.51 -2.52
C LEU A 166 14.58 -8.42 -4.03
N ALA A 167 15.74 -8.82 -4.55
CA ALA A 167 15.90 -9.09 -5.98
C ALA A 167 15.16 -10.38 -6.38
N ASP A 168 15.17 -10.68 -7.68
CA ASP A 168 14.52 -11.87 -8.23
C ASP A 168 15.11 -13.18 -7.67
N ASP A 169 16.44 -13.22 -7.48
CA ASP A 169 17.17 -14.33 -6.86
C ASP A 169 16.96 -14.45 -5.34
N GLY A 170 16.21 -13.51 -4.73
CA GLY A 170 15.92 -13.48 -3.30
C GLY A 170 17.00 -12.80 -2.44
N SER A 171 18.07 -12.28 -3.04
CA SER A 171 19.06 -11.46 -2.33
C SER A 171 18.43 -10.18 -1.79
N VAL A 172 18.88 -9.74 -0.62
CA VAL A 172 18.40 -8.50 0.01
C VAL A 172 19.16 -7.32 -0.57
N LEU A 173 18.43 -6.37 -1.17
CA LEU A 173 18.98 -5.16 -1.78
C LEU A 173 18.98 -3.96 -0.81
N ASP A 174 17.96 -3.86 0.05
CA ASP A 174 17.77 -2.75 0.99
C ASP A 174 16.81 -3.16 2.11
N ALA A 175 16.76 -2.38 3.18
CA ALA A 175 15.83 -2.54 4.28
C ALA A 175 15.28 -1.19 4.77
N LEU A 176 13.97 -1.14 4.99
CA LEU A 176 13.27 0.06 5.41
C LEU A 176 12.50 -0.20 6.72
N ASP A 177 12.90 0.50 7.78
CA ASP A 177 12.20 0.51 9.06
C ASP A 177 10.93 1.39 8.96
N LEU A 178 9.75 0.77 9.03
CA LEU A 178 8.46 1.47 8.90
C LEU A 178 8.02 2.18 10.20
N ASP A 179 8.71 1.96 11.32
CA ASP A 179 8.43 2.67 12.58
C ASP A 179 9.03 4.08 12.57
N ARG A 180 10.10 4.28 11.80
CA ARG A 180 10.78 5.58 11.70
C ARG A 180 10.02 6.53 10.80
N THR A 181 10.01 7.82 11.14
CA THR A 181 9.50 8.88 10.26
C THR A 181 10.30 8.91 8.97
N ALA A 182 9.64 9.22 7.84
CA ALA A 182 10.31 9.17 6.54
C ALA A 182 11.26 10.36 6.51
N VAL A 183 12.56 10.09 6.41
CA VAL A 183 13.53 11.17 6.17
C VAL A 183 13.34 11.57 4.71
N PRO A 184 13.07 12.86 4.41
CA PRO A 184 13.01 13.32 3.03
C PRO A 184 14.33 12.98 2.34
N GLY A 185 14.26 12.33 1.17
CA GLY A 185 15.45 12.14 0.34
C GLY A 185 16.07 13.50 0.03
N ARG A 186 17.39 13.64 0.19
CA ARG A 186 18.11 14.84 -0.26
C ARG A 186 17.83 15.03 -1.74
N ALA A 187 17.07 16.08 -2.08
CA ALA A 187 17.07 16.60 -3.43
C ALA A 187 18.54 16.95 -3.78
N ARG A 188 19.10 16.31 -4.79
CA ARG A 188 20.36 16.80 -5.37
C ARG A 188 20.03 18.12 -6.09
N ALA A 189 20.73 19.17 -5.67
CA ALA A 189 20.77 20.46 -6.36
C ALA A 189 21.49 20.33 -7.71
#